data_AF-A0A9D1UTR4-F1
#
_entry.id   AF-A0A9D1UTR4-F1
#
_cell.length_a   1.000
_cell.length_b   1.000
_cell.length_c   1.000
_cell.angle_alpha   90.00
_cell.angle_beta   90.00
_cell.angle_gamma   90.00
#
_symmetry.space_group_name_H-M   'P 1'
#
loop_
_entity.id
_entity.type
_entity.pdbx_description
1 polymer ?
#
loop_
_entity_poly.entity_id
_entity_poly.type
_entity_poly.pdbx_seq_one_letter_code
_entity_poly.pdbx_strand_id
1 'polypeptide(L)' 'VGDLELNYEAMDFPANPEWFMFGYTAEPGTPSEERLTLLGSLAATTSTHHTQTTHDTQTTAQQQDH' A
#
# COMPACT_ATOMS: atom_id res chain seq x y z
N VAL A 1 -6.26 -13.80 8.37
CA VAL A 1 -7.25 -12.75 8.06
C VAL A 1 -8.50 -13.27 7.31
N GLY A 2 -8.49 -14.48 6.74
CA GLY A 2 -9.72 -15.12 6.21
C GLY A 2 -10.26 -14.46 4.95
N ASP A 3 -11.48 -14.83 4.56
CA ASP A 3 -12.15 -14.28 3.36
C ASP A 3 -12.51 -12.80 3.56
N LEU A 4 -12.50 -12.06 2.46
CA LEU A 4 -12.86 -10.65 2.40
C LEU A 4 -13.87 -10.43 1.27
N GLU A 5 -14.96 -9.76 1.59
CA GLU A 5 -15.87 -9.21 0.59
C GLU A 5 -15.59 -7.72 0.47
N LEU A 6 -15.16 -7.29 -0.72
CA LEU A 6 -14.76 -5.93 -1.01
C LEU A 6 -15.55 -5.40 -2.20
N ASN A 7 -15.99 -4.16 -2.07
CA ASN A 7 -16.56 -3.39 -3.16
C ASN A 7 -15.42 -2.96 -4.08
N TYR A 8 -15.64 -3.12 -5.38
CA TYR A 8 -14.73 -2.65 -6.41
C TYR A 8 -15.25 -1.34 -6.99
N GLU A 9 -14.39 -0.34 -7.06
CA GLU A 9 -14.69 0.94 -7.68
C GLU A 9 -13.57 1.34 -8.64
N ALA A 10 -13.94 1.76 -9.85
CA ALA A 10 -13.02 2.37 -10.81
C ALA A 10 -13.38 3.86 -10.95
N MET A 11 -12.41 4.74 -10.73
CA MET A 11 -12.57 6.18 -10.78
C MET A 11 -11.64 6.76 -11.85
N ASP A 12 -12.11 7.76 -12.59
CA ASP A 12 -11.24 8.54 -13.46
C ASP A 12 -10.19 9.27 -12.61
N PHE A 13 -8.94 9.30 -13.07
CA PHE A 13 -7.88 10.01 -12.37
C PHE A 13 -7.78 11.46 -12.89
N PRO A 14 -8.15 12.48 -12.08
CA PRO A 14 -8.33 13.84 -12.61
C PRO A 14 -7.06 14.49 -13.19
N ALA A 15 -5.88 14.03 -12.78
CA ALA A 15 -4.62 14.55 -13.30
C ALA A 15 -4.21 13.95 -14.65
N ASN A 16 -4.77 12.81 -15.06
CA ASN A 16 -4.51 12.17 -16.36
C ASN A 16 -5.78 11.46 -16.87
N PRO A 17 -6.48 11.99 -17.90
CA PRO A 17 -7.77 11.47 -18.37
C PRO A 17 -7.75 10.04 -18.92
N GLU A 18 -6.57 9.51 -19.26
CA GLU A 18 -6.41 8.12 -19.71
C GLU A 18 -6.18 7.15 -18.56
N TRP A 19 -6.04 7.65 -17.33
CA TRP A 19 -5.70 6.86 -16.15
C TRP A 19 -6.92 6.65 -15.27
N PHE A 20 -6.96 5.47 -14.67
CA PHE A 20 -7.98 5.07 -13.72
C PHE A 20 -7.36 4.74 -12.37
N MET A 21 -8.04 5.12 -11.31
CA MET A 21 -7.76 4.65 -9.96
C MET A 21 -8.74 3.55 -9.61
N PHE A 22 -8.22 2.44 -9.08
CA PHE A 22 -9.02 1.31 -8.65
C PHE A 22 -9.04 1.25 -7.11
N GLY A 23 -10.22 1.32 -6.54
CA GLY A 23 -10.48 1.19 -5.12
C GLY A 23 -11.07 -0.17 -4.78
N TYR A 24 -10.62 -0.73 -3.65
CA TYR A 24 -11.22 -1.90 -3.02
C TYR A 24 -11.54 -1.56 -1.57
N THR A 25 -12.81 -1.56 -1.21
CA THR A 25 -13.27 -1.14 0.13
C THR A 25 -14.16 -2.19 0.76
N ALA A 26 -14.11 -2.33 2.08
CA ALA A 26 -15.09 -3.13 2.80
C ALA A 26 -16.26 -2.23 3.22
N GLU A 27 -17.47 -2.78 3.23
CA GLU A 27 -18.64 -2.07 3.76
C GLU A 27 -18.48 -1.80 5.26
N PRO A 28 -18.78 -0.58 5.75
CA PRO A 28 -18.67 -0.25 7.17
C PRO A 28 -19.56 -1.13 8.06
N GLY A 29 -19.04 -1.51 9.22
CA GLY A 29 -19.71 -2.38 10.19
C GLY A 29 -19.76 -3.85 9.78
N THR A 30 -19.11 -4.24 8.68
CA THR A 30 -19.07 -5.64 8.25
C THR A 30 -17.86 -6.38 8.82
N PRO A 31 -17.92 -7.72 8.95
CA PRO A 31 -16.75 -8.51 9.32
C PRO A 31 -15.56 -8.33 8.37
N SER A 32 -15.82 -7.98 7.10
CA SER A 32 -14.76 -7.70 6.12
C SER A 32 -13.97 -6.44 6.48
N GLU A 33 -14.59 -5.41 7.05
CA GLU A 33 -13.90 -4.20 7.52
C GLU A 33 -12.90 -4.50 8.63
N GLU A 34 -13.34 -5.26 9.65
CA GLU A 34 -12.48 -5.66 10.77
C GLU A 34 -11.30 -6.51 10.28
N ARG A 35 -11.55 -7.47 9.39
CA ARG A 35 -10.50 -8.32 8.80
C ARG A 35 -9.54 -7.53 7.92
N LEU A 36 -10.03 -6.56 7.15
CA LEU A 36 -9.19 -5.70 6.32
C LEU A 36 -8.28 -4.82 7.19
N THR A 37 -8.80 -4.32 8.32
CA THR A 37 -8.01 -3.57 9.32
C THR A 37 -6.93 -4.46 9.94
N LEU A 38 -7.26 -5.70 10.30
CA LEU A 38 -6.29 -6.68 10.80
C LEU A 38 -5.23 -7.03 9.74
N LEU A 39 -5.60 -7.15 8.46
CA LEU A 39 -4.63 -7.34 7.38
C LEU A 39 -3.70 -6.13 7.25
N GLY A 40 -4.24 -4.92 7.35
CA GLY A 40 -3.45 -3.68 7.31
C GLY A 40 -2.41 -3.61 8.42
N SER A 41 -2.75 -4.01 9.65
CA SER A 41 -1.80 -4.01 10.77
C SER A 41 -0.67 -5.03 10.59
N LEU A 42 -0.97 -6.21 10.04
CA LEU A 42 0.03 -7.23 9.71
C LEU A 42 0.95 -6.79 8.57
N ALA A 43 0.39 -6.16 7.53
CA ALA A 43 1.14 -5.64 6.40
C ALA A 43 2.08 -4.50 6.82
N ALA A 44 1.69 -3.68 7.81
CA ALA A 44 2.51 -2.57 8.30
C ALA A 44 3.90 -3.03 8.81
N THR A 45 3.99 -4.21 9.44
CA THR A 45 5.28 -4.81 9.82
C THR A 45 6.17 -5.10 8.61
N THR A 46 5.60 -5.44 7.45
CA THR A 46 6.34 -5.70 6.22
C THR A 46 6.83 -4.40 5.56
N SER A 47 6.02 -3.34 5.59
CA SER A 47 6.37 -2.03 5.01
C SER A 47 7.62 -1.40 5.65
N THR A 48 7.83 -1.59 6.97
CA THR A 48 9.04 -1.11 7.66
C THR A 48 10.32 -1.74 7.11
N HIS A 49 10.27 -2.97 6.58
CA HIS A 49 11.45 -3.63 6.03
C HIS A 49 11.74 -3.17 4.59
N HIS A 50 10.73 -2.76 3.83
CA HIS A 50 10.90 -2.29 2.44
C HIS A 50 11.53 -0.89 2.35
N THR A 51 11.22 0.01 3.30
CA THR A 51 11.86 1.33 3.37
C THR A 51 13.33 1.28 3.82
N GLN A 52 13.83 0.14 4.31
CA GLN A 52 15.23 0.00 4.72
C GLN A 52 16.15 -0.43 3.56
N THR A 53 15.65 -1.18 2.57
CA THR A 53 16.49 -1.67 1.46
C THR A 53 16.91 -0.57 0.47
N THR A 54 16.23 0.58 0.44
CA THR A 54 16.61 1.70 -0.44
C THR A 54 17.58 2.71 0.18
N HIS A 55 17.85 2.63 1.49
CA HIS A 55 18.75 3.58 2.18
C HIS A 55 20.22 3.11 2.29
N ASP A 56 20.53 1.84 2.05
CA ASP A 56 21.92 1.35 2.14
C ASP A 56 22.73 1.53 0.85
N THR A 57 22.10 1.72 -0.32
CA THR A 57 22.84 1.89 -1.59
C THR A 57 23.22 3.36 -1.89
N GLN A 58 22.68 4.34 -1.16
CA GLN A 58 22.97 5.76 -1.43
C GLN A 58 24.17 6.32 -0.65
N THR A 59 24.65 5.64 0.39
CA THR A 59 25.75 6.17 1.22
C THR A 59 27.15 5.88 0.65
N THR A 60 27.33 4.85 -0.19
CA THR A 60 28.68 4.52 -0.70
C THR A 60 29.07 5.31 -1.96
N ALA A 61 28.12 5.92 -2.69
CA ALA A 61 28.44 6.68 -3.91
C ALA A 61 29.01 8.08 -3.67
N GLN A 62 28.98 8.60 -2.43
CA GLN A 62 29.52 9.92 -2.08
C GLN A 62 30.88 9.88 -1.37
N GLN A 63 31.51 8.70 -1.24
CA GLN A 63 32.84 8.55 -0.63
C GLN A 63 33.98 8.38 -1.66
N GLN A 64 33.72 8.61 -2.95
CA GLN A 64 34.69 8.50 -4.03
C GLN A 64 34.88 9.85 -4.76
N ASP A 65 34.99 10.94 -3.99
CA ASP A 65 35.41 12.26 -4.50
C ASP A 65 36.18 13.04 -3.43
N HIS A 66 37.15 12.39 -2.77
CA HIS A 66 38.24 13.04 -2.04
C HIS A 66 39.54 12.27 -2.28
#